data_AF-A0A150XR45-F1
#
_entry.id   AF-A0A150XR45-F1
#
_cell.length_a   1.000
_cell.length_b   1.000
_cell.length_c   1.000
_cell.angle_alpha   90.00
_cell.angle_beta   90.00
_cell.angle_gamma   90.00
#
_symmetry.space_group_name_H-M   'P 1'
#
loop_
_entity.id
_entity.type
_entity.pdbx_description
1 polymer ?
#
loop_
_entity_poly.entity_id
_entity_poly.type
_entity_poly.pdbx_seq_one_letter_code
_entity_poly.pdbx_strand_id
1 'polypeptide(L)'
;MVVQYFLQYHFFYTDSIDISFVLKFYICPMWKKACLSFFIVILALSSCQTGEDPIPAPDADQGKSYFFMVENKYREYNVREIRYSAVDISDTLVYQLREEVHQSFVNSQGEESRIIHRLTRDNDTQPWVLDSVWTARIEKDRAVSIENNISIVKMVFPSQAERVWDGNIFNTKEADQFKILNFGVLTNIAVNNDLETTSTMTIEQENDEDGITFRNIRREIYADSIGLISKLYNVVKICSRQECLGEEKIESGRFYRETIYAHGFINE
;
A
#
# COMPACT_ATOMS: atom_id res chain seq x y z
N MET A 1 -8.17 50.19 -36.22
CA MET A 1 -7.89 51.24 -35.21
C MET A 1 -9.23 51.83 -34.78
N VAL A 2 -9.51 51.91 -33.47
CA VAL A 2 -10.46 52.81 -32.76
C VAL A 2 -11.77 53.19 -33.54
N VAL A 3 -12.92 52.52 -33.37
CA VAL A 3 -13.92 52.56 -32.25
C VAL A 3 -15.04 53.62 -32.44
N GLN A 4 -16.32 53.15 -32.42
CA GLN A 4 -17.62 53.87 -32.33
C GLN A 4 -17.93 54.92 -33.44
N TYR A 5 -19.19 55.21 -33.86
CA TYR A 5 -20.37 55.72 -33.12
C TYR A 5 -21.69 55.61 -33.96
N PHE A 6 -22.75 56.36 -33.59
CA PHE A 6 -24.06 56.57 -34.28
C PHE A 6 -25.05 55.38 -34.17
N LEU A 7 -26.38 55.51 -33.93
CA LEU A 7 -27.38 56.60 -33.74
C LEU A 7 -28.54 56.02 -32.83
N GLN A 8 -29.44 56.69 -32.08
CA GLN A 8 -30.01 58.05 -31.96
C GLN A 8 -31.00 58.49 -33.07
N TYR A 9 -32.03 59.34 -32.86
CA TYR A 9 -32.49 60.12 -31.70
C TYR A 9 -34.02 60.46 -31.78
N HIS A 10 -34.49 61.39 -30.94
CA HIS A 10 -35.84 62.01 -30.81
C HIS A 10 -36.94 61.14 -30.16
N PHE A 11 -37.66 61.54 -29.10
CA PHE A 11 -38.38 62.80 -28.74
C PHE A 11 -39.60 63.12 -29.62
N PHE A 12 -40.78 63.22 -28.99
CA PHE A 12 -41.41 64.51 -28.69
C PHE A 12 -42.42 64.39 -27.52
N TYR A 13 -43.01 65.51 -27.09
CA TYR A 13 -43.69 65.71 -25.80
C TYR A 13 -45.01 66.46 -26.03
N THR A 14 -46.13 66.01 -25.44
CA THR A 14 -47.37 66.80 -25.21
C THR A 14 -48.24 66.12 -24.15
N ASP A 15 -48.92 66.93 -23.34
CA ASP A 15 -49.69 66.48 -22.16
C ASP A 15 -51.20 66.22 -22.44
N SER A 16 -51.83 65.62 -21.42
CA SER A 16 -53.10 66.08 -20.80
C SER A 16 -54.42 65.31 -21.02
N ILE A 17 -55.30 65.53 -20.01
CA ILE A 17 -56.74 65.25 -19.92
C ILE A 17 -57.15 63.79 -19.60
N ASP A 18 -57.28 63.57 -18.29
CA ASP A 18 -58.14 62.58 -17.64
C ASP A 18 -59.63 62.91 -17.88
N ILE A 19 -60.50 61.88 -17.90
CA ILE A 19 -61.90 61.94 -17.43
C ILE A 19 -62.44 60.50 -17.26
N SER A 20 -62.82 60.19 -16.04
CA SER A 20 -63.54 58.96 -15.65
C SER A 20 -64.96 58.89 -16.23
N PHE A 21 -65.49 57.68 -16.52
CA PHE A 21 -66.65 57.17 -15.75
C PHE A 21 -66.91 55.64 -15.87
N VAL A 22 -66.77 54.98 -14.72
CA VAL A 22 -67.53 53.82 -14.18
C VAL A 22 -68.49 53.04 -15.11
N LEU A 23 -68.18 51.76 -15.38
CA LEU A 23 -69.02 50.64 -14.90
C LEU A 23 -68.24 49.33 -14.71
N LYS A 24 -68.68 48.51 -13.75
CA LYS A 24 -68.04 47.27 -13.29
C LYS A 24 -68.22 46.12 -14.29
N PHE A 25 -67.29 45.17 -14.31
CA PHE A 25 -67.61 43.76 -14.03
C PHE A 25 -66.41 43.02 -13.37
N TYR A 26 -66.70 41.95 -12.63
CA TYR A 26 -65.75 41.24 -11.75
C TYR A 26 -65.08 40.05 -12.42
N ILE A 27 -63.77 39.83 -12.19
CA ILE A 27 -63.20 38.49 -11.89
C ILE A 27 -62.19 38.59 -10.72
N CYS A 28 -62.25 37.59 -9.84
CA CYS A 28 -61.64 37.47 -8.52
C CYS A 28 -60.08 37.58 -8.45
N PRO A 29 -59.50 38.27 -7.43
CA PRO A 29 -58.04 38.43 -7.27
C PRO A 29 -57.31 37.24 -6.59
N MET A 30 -57.84 36.01 -6.65
CA MET A 30 -57.28 34.87 -5.90
C MET A 30 -55.92 34.37 -6.42
N TRP A 31 -55.59 34.56 -7.70
CA TRP A 31 -54.40 33.97 -8.32
C TRP A 31 -53.08 34.46 -7.69
N LYS A 32 -52.99 35.74 -7.28
CA LYS A 32 -51.75 36.31 -6.70
C LYS A 32 -51.32 35.63 -5.40
N LYS A 33 -52.26 35.23 -4.53
CA LYS A 33 -51.94 34.51 -3.29
C LYS A 33 -51.59 33.03 -3.55
N ALA A 34 -52.25 32.40 -4.52
CA ALA A 34 -51.95 31.03 -4.92
C ALA A 34 -50.54 30.90 -5.50
N CYS A 35 -50.13 31.79 -6.42
CA CYS A 35 -48.78 31.77 -6.98
C CYS A 35 -47.70 32.03 -5.93
N LEU A 36 -47.92 32.97 -5.00
CA LEU A 36 -46.95 33.24 -3.94
C LEU A 36 -46.78 32.04 -2.99
N SER A 37 -47.88 31.38 -2.64
CA SER A 37 -47.85 30.14 -1.85
C SER A 37 -47.09 29.02 -2.59
N PHE A 38 -47.36 28.82 -3.88
CA PHE A 38 -46.70 27.81 -4.70
C PHE A 38 -45.19 28.08 -4.85
N PHE A 39 -44.78 29.33 -5.00
CA PHE A 39 -43.38 29.73 -5.07
C PHE A 39 -42.62 29.47 -3.74
N ILE A 40 -43.27 29.72 -2.59
CA ILE A 40 -42.72 29.41 -1.27
C ILE A 40 -42.57 27.89 -1.07
N VAL A 41 -43.53 27.08 -1.53
CA VAL A 41 -43.44 25.61 -1.49
C VAL A 41 -42.30 25.08 -2.36
N ILE A 42 -42.07 25.66 -3.54
CA ILE A 42 -40.92 25.29 -4.40
C ILE A 42 -39.59 25.63 -3.71
N LEU A 43 -39.47 26.80 -3.09
CA LEU A 43 -38.26 27.18 -2.33
C LEU A 43 -37.99 26.26 -1.13
N ALA A 44 -39.03 25.76 -0.47
CA ALA A 44 -38.89 24.79 0.62
C ALA A 44 -38.35 23.42 0.14
N LEU A 45 -38.60 23.05 -1.11
CA LEU A 45 -38.11 21.78 -1.70
C LEU A 45 -36.69 21.88 -2.26
N SER A 46 -36.14 23.08 -2.50
CA SER A 46 -34.76 23.27 -2.94
C SER A 46 -33.70 23.09 -1.83
N SER A 47 -34.09 22.90 -0.57
CA SER A 47 -33.17 22.69 0.55
C SER A 47 -32.63 21.24 0.65
N CYS A 48 -32.44 20.56 -0.47
CA CYS A 48 -31.76 19.27 -0.51
C CYS A 48 -30.25 19.49 -0.43
N GLN A 49 -29.77 19.79 0.77
CA GLN A 49 -28.34 19.91 1.05
C GLN A 49 -27.74 18.50 0.97
N THR A 50 -27.02 18.21 -0.12
CA THR A 50 -26.18 17.03 -0.24
C THR A 50 -25.06 17.13 0.79
N GLY A 51 -25.30 16.59 1.98
CA GLY A 51 -24.23 16.31 2.92
C GLY A 51 -23.28 15.32 2.26
N GLU A 52 -22.02 15.71 2.14
CA GLU A 52 -20.96 14.73 1.93
C GLU A 52 -20.92 13.88 3.19
N ASP A 53 -21.28 12.59 3.09
CA ASP A 53 -21.20 11.68 4.22
C ASP A 53 -19.77 11.70 4.78
N PRO A 54 -19.58 11.88 6.10
CA PRO A 54 -18.24 11.99 6.66
C PRO A 54 -17.40 10.77 6.28
N ILE A 55 -16.30 10.99 5.56
CA ILE A 55 -15.38 9.93 5.16
C ILE A 55 -14.99 9.15 6.42
N PRO A 56 -15.32 7.85 6.51
CA PRO A 56 -15.06 7.10 7.73
C PRO A 56 -13.56 7.07 7.99
N ALA A 57 -13.19 7.23 9.27
CA ALA A 57 -11.78 7.14 9.67
C ALA A 57 -11.21 5.77 9.24
N PRO A 58 -9.96 5.71 8.75
CA PRO A 58 -9.34 4.44 8.37
C PRO A 58 -9.36 3.44 9.53
N ASP A 59 -9.74 2.19 9.24
CA ASP A 59 -9.74 1.12 10.22
C ASP A 59 -8.32 0.93 10.79
N ALA A 60 -8.18 0.99 12.11
CA ALA A 60 -6.89 0.87 12.78
C ALA A 60 -6.22 -0.50 12.60
N ASP A 61 -6.99 -1.53 12.25
CA ASP A 61 -6.49 -2.87 11.97
C ASP A 61 -6.22 -3.13 10.47
N GLN A 62 -6.51 -2.15 9.60
CA GLN A 62 -6.26 -2.21 8.15
C GLN A 62 -4.80 -2.58 7.85
N GLY A 63 -4.61 -3.75 7.24
CA GLY A 63 -3.30 -4.29 6.84
C GLY A 63 -2.70 -5.34 7.77
N LYS A 64 -3.21 -5.54 9.00
CA LYS A 64 -2.65 -6.53 9.95
C LYS A 64 -2.71 -7.97 9.42
N SER A 65 -3.73 -8.28 8.63
CA SER A 65 -3.94 -9.54 7.91
C SER A 65 -2.86 -9.88 6.88
N TYR A 66 -2.00 -8.92 6.48
CA TYR A 66 -0.90 -9.15 5.52
C TYR A 66 0.38 -9.67 6.17
N PHE A 67 0.56 -9.48 7.49
CA PHE A 67 1.70 -10.07 8.22
C PHE A 67 1.42 -11.52 8.64
N PHE A 68 0.14 -11.82 8.88
CA PHE A 68 -0.45 -13.16 9.04
C PHE A 68 0.36 -14.19 9.84
N MET A 69 0.38 -13.99 11.16
CA MET A 69 0.98 -14.90 12.14
C MET A 69 -0.06 -15.77 12.87
N VAL A 70 -1.05 -16.30 12.14
CA VAL A 70 -1.98 -17.28 12.73
C VAL A 70 -1.21 -18.55 13.07
N GLU A 71 -1.57 -19.20 14.18
CA GLU A 71 -0.89 -20.41 14.65
C GLU A 71 -0.98 -21.56 13.66
N ASN A 72 0.06 -22.37 13.59
CA ASN A 72 0.22 -23.46 12.63
C ASN A 72 0.23 -23.01 11.15
N LYS A 73 0.16 -21.71 10.82
CA LYS A 73 0.35 -21.26 9.44
C LYS A 73 1.77 -21.61 9.00
N TYR A 74 1.88 -22.30 7.87
CA TYR A 74 3.14 -22.48 7.17
C TYR A 74 3.16 -21.72 5.85
N ARG A 75 4.36 -21.34 5.41
CA ARG A 75 4.67 -20.83 4.06
C ARG A 75 5.93 -21.52 3.57
N GLU A 76 5.88 -22.08 2.37
CA GLU A 76 7.04 -22.67 1.68
C GLU A 76 7.41 -21.80 0.48
N TYR A 77 8.71 -21.64 0.25
CA TYR A 77 9.26 -20.76 -0.77
C TYR A 77 10.34 -21.48 -1.57
N ASN A 78 10.37 -21.22 -2.88
CA ASN A 78 11.54 -21.51 -3.70
C ASN A 78 12.55 -20.35 -3.55
N VAL A 79 13.79 -20.67 -3.24
CA VAL A 79 14.85 -19.68 -2.97
C VAL A 79 15.98 -19.80 -3.98
N ARG A 80 16.45 -18.65 -4.46
CA ARG A 80 17.68 -18.52 -5.25
C ARG A 80 18.56 -17.42 -4.68
N GLU A 81 19.76 -17.80 -4.25
CA GLU A 81 20.78 -16.89 -3.74
C GLU A 81 22.02 -16.92 -4.66
N ILE A 82 22.66 -15.77 -4.84
CA ILE A 82 24.03 -15.68 -5.35
C ILE A 82 24.85 -14.85 -4.35
N ARG A 83 25.99 -15.39 -3.92
CA ARG A 83 26.98 -14.70 -3.09
C ARG A 83 28.18 -14.35 -3.97
N TYR A 84 28.49 -13.05 -4.07
CA TYR A 84 29.59 -12.54 -4.88
C TYR A 84 30.77 -12.21 -3.98
N SER A 85 31.91 -12.85 -4.23
CA SER A 85 33.11 -12.75 -3.37
C SER A 85 34.24 -11.97 -4.04
N ALA A 86 34.29 -11.96 -5.37
CA ALA A 86 35.13 -11.09 -6.18
C ALA A 86 34.51 -10.94 -7.58
N VAL A 87 35.10 -10.08 -8.41
CA VAL A 87 34.81 -9.99 -9.85
C VAL A 87 34.90 -11.37 -10.49
N ASP A 88 33.86 -11.75 -11.22
CA ASP A 88 33.71 -13.06 -11.89
C ASP A 88 33.82 -14.29 -10.94
N ILE A 89 33.70 -14.12 -9.61
CA ILE A 89 33.70 -15.19 -8.59
C ILE A 89 32.44 -15.11 -7.72
N SER A 90 31.53 -16.08 -7.91
CA SER A 90 30.27 -16.17 -7.17
C SER A 90 29.76 -17.59 -6.97
N ASP A 91 29.23 -17.88 -5.78
CA ASP A 91 28.50 -19.13 -5.49
C ASP A 91 27.00 -18.93 -5.70
N THR A 92 26.34 -19.85 -6.40
CA THR A 92 24.88 -19.87 -6.56
C THR A 92 24.27 -21.00 -5.72
N LEU A 93 23.27 -20.68 -4.91
CA LEU A 93 22.49 -21.64 -4.12
C LEU A 93 21.03 -21.62 -4.61
N VAL A 94 20.45 -22.80 -4.81
CA VAL A 94 19.03 -22.98 -5.09
C VAL A 94 18.51 -24.04 -4.12
N TYR A 95 17.50 -23.69 -3.35
CA TYR A 95 16.97 -24.52 -2.27
C TYR A 95 15.52 -24.14 -1.95
N GLN A 96 14.85 -24.89 -1.10
CA GLN A 96 13.54 -24.53 -0.56
C GLN A 96 13.64 -24.11 0.91
N LEU A 97 12.81 -23.15 1.28
CA LEU A 97 12.65 -22.63 2.63
C LEU A 97 11.21 -22.88 3.10
N ARG A 98 11.01 -23.20 4.37
CA ARG A 98 9.72 -23.24 5.06
C ARG A 98 9.75 -22.31 6.27
N GLU A 99 8.71 -21.51 6.43
CA GLU A 99 8.37 -20.83 7.67
C GLU A 99 7.21 -21.55 8.35
N GLU A 100 7.34 -21.82 9.65
CA GLU A 100 6.27 -22.36 10.49
C GLU A 100 5.99 -21.39 11.65
N VAL A 101 4.75 -20.93 11.77
CA VAL A 101 4.30 -20.06 12.87
C VAL A 101 3.81 -20.92 14.04
N HIS A 102 4.54 -20.92 15.14
CA HIS A 102 4.21 -21.68 16.34
C HIS A 102 3.41 -20.86 17.36
N GLN A 103 3.06 -21.51 18.47
CA GLN A 103 2.40 -20.94 19.64
C GLN A 103 2.95 -19.58 20.07
N SER A 104 2.08 -18.74 20.63
CA SER A 104 2.49 -17.47 21.21
C SER A 104 3.06 -17.59 22.62
N PHE A 105 3.82 -16.58 23.01
CA PHE A 105 4.42 -16.40 24.32
C PHE A 105 4.37 -14.92 24.69
N VAL A 106 4.40 -14.63 26.00
CA VAL A 106 4.53 -13.24 26.48
C VAL A 106 6.01 -12.88 26.50
N ASN A 107 6.39 -11.80 25.81
CA ASN A 107 7.78 -11.36 25.75
C ASN A 107 8.20 -10.58 27.01
N SER A 108 9.48 -10.16 27.08
CA SER A 108 10.04 -9.43 28.22
C SER A 108 9.46 -8.02 28.44
N GLN A 109 8.64 -7.51 27.51
CA GLN A 109 7.92 -6.23 27.59
C GLN A 109 6.44 -6.42 27.96
N GLY A 110 5.96 -7.66 28.08
CA GLY A 110 4.57 -8.00 28.41
C GLY A 110 3.65 -8.17 27.19
N GLU A 111 4.19 -8.19 25.97
CA GLU A 111 3.41 -8.28 24.73
C GLU A 111 3.29 -9.73 24.22
N GLU A 112 2.20 -10.06 23.54
CA GLU A 112 2.09 -11.34 22.81
C GLU A 112 3.06 -11.34 21.61
N SER A 113 3.96 -12.32 21.57
CA SER A 113 4.89 -12.58 20.48
C SER A 113 4.78 -14.04 20.04
N ARG A 114 5.16 -14.35 18.81
CA ARG A 114 5.09 -15.71 18.24
C ARG A 114 6.46 -16.17 17.76
N ILE A 115 6.72 -17.47 17.86
CA ILE A 115 7.95 -18.09 17.36
C ILE A 115 7.74 -18.46 15.89
N ILE A 116 8.73 -18.14 15.05
CA ILE A 116 8.77 -18.54 13.65
C ILE A 116 10.00 -19.43 13.48
N HIS A 117 9.78 -20.71 13.17
CA HIS A 117 10.87 -21.59 12.73
C HIS A 117 11.08 -21.41 11.23
N ARG A 118 12.34 -21.23 10.82
CA ARG A 118 12.77 -21.28 9.42
C ARG A 118 13.53 -22.58 9.20
N LEU A 119 13.02 -23.40 8.29
CA LEU A 119 13.61 -24.67 7.91
C LEU A 119 14.01 -24.64 6.44
N THR A 120 15.05 -25.38 6.07
CA THR A 120 15.55 -25.45 4.69
C THR A 120 15.71 -26.89 4.23
N ARG A 121 15.70 -27.09 2.91
CA ARG A 121 16.06 -28.35 2.23
C ARG A 121 16.55 -28.06 0.82
N ASP A 122 17.51 -28.83 0.33
CA ASP A 122 18.09 -28.63 -1.02
C ASP A 122 17.09 -28.96 -2.15
N ASN A 123 16.19 -29.92 -1.90
CA ASN A 123 15.15 -30.36 -2.83
C ASN A 123 14.02 -31.08 -2.09
N ASP A 124 12.94 -31.38 -2.80
CA ASP A 124 11.70 -32.01 -2.33
C ASP A 124 11.89 -33.40 -1.70
N THR A 125 12.91 -34.17 -2.12
CA THR A 125 13.21 -35.50 -1.56
C THR A 125 13.89 -35.46 -0.18
N GLN A 126 14.41 -34.31 0.24
CA GLN A 126 15.14 -34.17 1.50
C GLN A 126 14.22 -33.74 2.65
N PRO A 127 14.50 -34.17 3.89
CA PRO A 127 13.79 -33.69 5.06
C PRO A 127 14.08 -32.20 5.31
N TRP A 128 13.11 -31.50 5.89
CA TRP A 128 13.31 -30.14 6.39
C TRP A 128 14.30 -30.13 7.57
N VAL A 129 15.30 -29.25 7.53
CA VAL A 129 16.28 -29.02 8.60
C VAL A 129 16.11 -27.61 9.15
N LEU A 130 16.11 -27.43 10.48
CA LEU A 130 16.01 -26.11 11.10
C LEU A 130 17.27 -25.27 10.79
N ASP A 131 17.06 -24.12 10.14
CA ASP A 131 18.09 -23.13 9.80
C ASP A 131 18.18 -22.03 10.87
N SER A 132 17.04 -21.42 11.20
CA SER A 132 16.98 -20.31 12.15
C SER A 132 15.65 -20.23 12.89
N VAL A 133 15.67 -19.56 14.04
CA VAL A 133 14.48 -19.28 14.86
C VAL A 133 14.36 -17.78 15.01
N TRP A 134 13.24 -17.22 14.55
CA TRP A 134 12.89 -15.82 14.71
C TRP A 134 11.71 -15.68 15.69
N THR A 135 11.47 -14.47 16.18
CA THR A 135 10.24 -14.13 16.91
C THR A 135 9.64 -12.86 16.34
N ALA A 136 8.30 -12.77 16.32
CA ALA A 136 7.62 -11.64 15.72
C ALA A 136 6.30 -11.32 16.46
N ARG A 137 5.86 -10.06 16.36
CA ARG A 137 4.67 -9.53 17.05
C ARG A 137 3.92 -8.50 16.20
N ILE A 138 2.61 -8.40 16.42
CA ILE A 138 1.75 -7.34 15.87
C ILE A 138 1.35 -6.46 17.05
N GLU A 139 1.79 -5.21 17.01
CA GLU A 139 1.42 -4.18 17.97
C GLU A 139 0.18 -3.41 17.47
N LYS A 140 -0.19 -2.33 18.16
CA LYS A 140 -1.32 -1.49 17.74
C LYS A 140 -1.11 -0.87 16.34
N ASP A 141 0.08 -0.34 16.07
CA ASP A 141 0.37 0.50 14.92
C ASP A 141 1.50 -0.04 14.02
N ARG A 142 2.04 -1.23 14.30
CA ARG A 142 3.16 -1.83 13.57
C ARG A 142 3.26 -3.35 13.70
N ALA A 143 4.00 -3.98 12.81
CA ALA A 143 4.46 -5.36 12.94
C ALA A 143 5.99 -5.39 13.03
N VAL A 144 6.52 -6.20 13.94
CA VAL A 144 7.96 -6.26 14.24
C VAL A 144 8.43 -7.71 14.19
N SER A 145 9.55 -7.95 13.50
CA SER A 145 10.24 -9.24 13.46
C SER A 145 11.63 -9.09 14.06
N ILE A 146 12.08 -10.08 14.83
CA ILE A 146 13.43 -10.20 15.36
C ILE A 146 14.16 -11.25 14.51
N GLU A 147 14.69 -10.79 13.38
CA GLU A 147 15.45 -11.59 12.42
C GLU A 147 16.91 -11.66 12.89
N ASN A 148 17.40 -12.85 13.28
CA ASN A 148 18.79 -13.07 13.73
C ASN A 148 19.28 -12.07 14.81
N ASN A 149 18.48 -11.90 15.88
CA ASN A 149 18.68 -10.93 16.98
C ASN A 149 18.57 -9.44 16.59
N ILE A 150 18.09 -9.11 15.38
CA ILE A 150 17.90 -7.73 14.93
C ILE A 150 16.40 -7.44 14.85
N SER A 151 15.92 -6.49 15.67
CA SER A 151 14.52 -6.04 15.67
C SER A 151 14.26 -5.10 14.48
N ILE A 152 13.40 -5.51 13.55
CA ILE A 152 13.06 -4.80 12.32
C ILE A 152 11.55 -4.53 12.30
N VAL A 153 11.14 -3.28 12.07
CA VAL A 153 9.73 -2.92 11.86
C VAL A 153 9.35 -3.27 10.41
N LYS A 154 8.63 -4.37 10.25
CA LYS A 154 8.26 -4.96 8.96
C LYS A 154 7.10 -4.24 8.29
N MET A 155 6.15 -3.71 9.07
CA MET A 155 4.96 -3.02 8.59
C MET A 155 4.49 -1.95 9.57
N VAL A 156 3.66 -1.02 9.10
CA VAL A 156 2.95 -0.03 9.92
C VAL A 156 1.46 0.03 9.57
N PHE A 157 0.64 0.31 10.59
CA PHE A 157 -0.82 0.28 10.55
C PHE A 157 -1.43 1.64 10.95
N PRO A 158 -2.61 2.03 10.41
CA PRO A 158 -3.26 1.45 9.24
C PRO A 158 -2.37 1.53 7.98
N SER A 159 -2.31 0.43 7.22
CA SER A 159 -1.49 0.34 6.02
C SER A 159 -2.14 1.08 4.86
N GLN A 160 -1.37 1.94 4.20
CA GLN A 160 -1.78 2.72 3.03
C GLN A 160 -0.55 2.95 2.14
N ALA A 161 -0.76 3.18 0.84
CA ALA A 161 0.31 3.59 -0.07
C ALA A 161 0.95 4.93 0.36
N GLU A 162 2.20 5.15 -0.07
CA GLU A 162 3.04 6.31 0.26
C GLU A 162 3.40 6.47 1.76
N ARG A 163 2.97 5.57 2.65
CA ARG A 163 3.39 5.59 4.06
C ARG A 163 4.82 5.09 4.21
N VAL A 164 5.63 5.87 4.94
CA VAL A 164 7.08 5.65 5.17
C VAL A 164 7.38 5.51 6.67
N TRP A 165 8.36 4.69 7.02
CA TRP A 165 8.89 4.54 8.39
C TRP A 165 10.35 4.07 8.37
N ASP A 166 11.07 4.30 9.47
CA ASP A 166 12.37 3.67 9.68
C ASP A 166 12.20 2.21 10.13
N GLY A 167 12.64 1.27 9.29
CA GLY A 167 12.65 -0.15 9.58
C GLY A 167 13.61 -0.53 10.73
N ASN A 168 14.65 0.27 10.98
CA ASN A 168 15.68 0.02 12.00
C ASN A 168 15.46 0.76 13.33
N ILE A 169 14.33 1.46 13.52
CA ILE A 169 14.01 2.29 14.70
C ILE A 169 14.12 1.58 16.07
N PHE A 170 14.17 0.24 16.10
CA PHE A 170 14.33 -0.58 17.30
C PHE A 170 15.66 -1.37 17.35
N ASN A 171 16.66 -1.03 16.54
CA ASN A 171 18.00 -1.60 16.58
C ASN A 171 19.09 -0.52 16.39
N THR A 172 20.36 -0.93 16.29
CA THR A 172 21.53 -0.02 16.30
C THR A 172 22.19 0.16 14.93
N LYS A 173 21.47 -0.08 13.84
CA LYS A 173 21.91 0.22 12.47
C LYS A 173 21.52 1.65 12.10
N GLU A 174 22.07 2.12 10.98
CA GLU A 174 21.60 3.33 10.31
C GLU A 174 20.11 3.22 9.94
N ALA A 175 19.41 4.35 9.94
CA ALA A 175 17.99 4.45 9.62
C ALA A 175 17.72 4.01 8.17
N ASP A 176 16.65 3.25 7.97
CA ASP A 176 16.41 2.47 6.75
C ASP A 176 14.94 2.66 6.34
N GLN A 177 14.70 3.55 5.37
CA GLN A 177 13.38 4.13 5.12
C GLN A 177 12.50 3.22 4.26
N PHE A 178 11.69 2.40 4.93
CA PHE A 178 10.74 1.51 4.27
C PHE A 178 9.49 2.27 3.82
N LYS A 179 8.93 1.90 2.67
CA LYS A 179 7.77 2.54 2.04
C LYS A 179 6.76 1.52 1.53
N ILE A 180 5.47 1.71 1.81
CA ILE A 180 4.40 0.96 1.11
C ILE A 180 4.21 1.60 -0.28
N LEU A 181 4.54 0.87 -1.35
CA LEU A 181 4.32 1.31 -2.74
C LEU A 181 2.87 1.11 -3.20
N ASN A 182 2.25 0.01 -2.76
CA ASN A 182 0.88 -0.34 -3.09
C ASN A 182 0.26 -1.15 -1.95
N PHE A 183 -1.07 -1.08 -1.86
CA PHE A 183 -1.87 -1.73 -0.83
C PHE A 183 -3.24 -2.10 -1.43
N GLY A 184 -3.76 -3.28 -1.11
CA GLY A 184 -5.07 -3.73 -1.59
C GLY A 184 -5.11 -4.11 -3.08
N VAL A 185 -3.96 -4.40 -3.71
CA VAL A 185 -3.90 -4.70 -5.14
C VAL A 185 -4.14 -6.20 -5.39
N LEU A 186 -5.23 -6.53 -6.07
CA LEU A 186 -5.51 -7.90 -6.49
C LEU A 186 -4.48 -8.39 -7.51
N THR A 187 -3.96 -9.60 -7.29
CA THR A 187 -3.07 -10.31 -8.21
C THR A 187 -3.34 -11.82 -8.14
N ASN A 188 -2.80 -12.57 -9.08
CA ASN A 188 -2.75 -14.03 -9.01
C ASN A 188 -1.34 -14.47 -8.57
N ILE A 189 -1.27 -15.33 -7.55
CA ILE A 189 -0.05 -16.04 -7.16
C ILE A 189 -0.11 -17.49 -7.65
N ALA A 190 1.06 -18.08 -7.88
CA ALA A 190 1.16 -19.50 -8.18
C ALA A 190 1.59 -20.24 -6.90
N VAL A 191 0.76 -21.18 -6.43
CA VAL A 191 1.02 -22.00 -5.24
C VAL A 191 0.58 -23.44 -5.51
N ASN A 192 1.40 -24.43 -5.15
CA ASN A 192 1.22 -25.85 -5.50
C ASN A 192 1.02 -26.15 -7.00
N ASN A 193 1.43 -25.22 -7.88
CA ASN A 193 1.16 -25.13 -9.33
C ASN A 193 -0.26 -24.67 -9.74
N ASP A 194 -1.15 -24.43 -8.77
CA ASP A 194 -2.44 -23.79 -8.98
C ASP A 194 -2.33 -22.25 -8.93
N LEU A 195 -3.37 -21.54 -9.38
CA LEU A 195 -3.45 -20.07 -9.35
C LEU A 195 -4.48 -19.61 -8.32
N GLU A 196 -4.02 -18.88 -7.30
CA GLU A 196 -4.87 -18.24 -6.30
C GLU A 196 -4.92 -16.72 -6.50
N THR A 197 -6.12 -16.14 -6.51
CA THR A 197 -6.30 -14.68 -6.52
C THR A 197 -6.27 -14.15 -5.09
N THR A 198 -5.36 -13.22 -4.80
CA THR A 198 -5.22 -12.60 -3.47
C THR A 198 -4.95 -11.10 -3.56
N SER A 199 -5.16 -10.38 -2.46
CA SER A 199 -4.88 -8.95 -2.35
C SER A 199 -3.48 -8.72 -1.78
N THR A 200 -2.71 -7.80 -2.36
CA THR A 200 -1.28 -7.63 -2.05
C THR A 200 -0.90 -6.23 -1.60
N MET A 201 0.16 -6.19 -0.79
CA MET A 201 0.85 -4.99 -0.32
C MET A 201 2.34 -5.14 -0.63
N THR A 202 2.90 -4.17 -1.34
CA THR A 202 4.33 -4.11 -1.65
C THR A 202 5.02 -3.12 -0.73
N ILE A 203 6.04 -3.58 -0.01
CA ILE A 203 6.92 -2.78 0.83
C ILE A 203 8.30 -2.73 0.16
N GLU A 204 8.76 -1.53 -0.14
CA GLU A 204 10.10 -1.25 -0.61
C GLU A 204 10.97 -0.83 0.57
N GLN A 205 12.15 -1.42 0.70
CA GLN A 205 13.15 -1.02 1.70
C GLN A 205 14.28 -0.20 1.08
N GLU A 206 14.57 -0.40 -0.21
CA GLU A 206 15.40 0.51 -1.02
C GLU A 206 15.20 0.21 -2.51
N ASN A 207 15.39 1.23 -3.35
CA ASN A 207 15.42 1.09 -4.81
C ASN A 207 16.46 2.03 -5.42
N ASP A 208 17.70 1.89 -4.94
CA ASP A 208 18.89 2.59 -5.43
C ASP A 208 19.60 1.73 -6.48
N GLU A 209 19.81 2.30 -7.67
CA GLU A 209 20.49 1.69 -8.79
C GLU A 209 21.32 2.76 -9.52
N ASP A 210 22.44 3.16 -8.93
CA ASP A 210 23.40 4.07 -9.58
C ASP A 210 24.02 3.45 -10.85
N GLY A 211 24.07 2.10 -10.91
CA GLY A 211 24.59 1.30 -12.03
C GLY A 211 26.11 1.39 -12.24
N ILE A 212 26.82 2.19 -11.45
CA ILE A 212 28.22 2.60 -11.65
C ILE A 212 29.12 2.08 -10.52
N THR A 213 28.63 2.13 -9.28
CA THR A 213 29.35 1.71 -8.07
C THR A 213 28.56 0.76 -7.18
N PHE A 214 27.22 0.84 -7.20
CA PHE A 214 26.37 0.16 -6.24
C PHE A 214 24.95 -0.09 -6.80
N ARG A 215 24.32 -1.15 -6.31
CA ARG A 215 22.91 -1.44 -6.53
C ARG A 215 22.34 -2.00 -5.23
N ASN A 216 21.25 -1.41 -4.75
CA ASN A 216 20.57 -1.75 -3.51
C ASN A 216 19.06 -1.76 -3.77
N ILE A 217 18.57 -2.88 -4.29
CA ILE A 217 17.14 -3.07 -4.57
C ILE A 217 16.62 -4.09 -3.56
N ARG A 218 15.79 -3.63 -2.61
CA ARG A 218 15.22 -4.41 -1.51
C ARG A 218 13.71 -4.20 -1.48
N ARG A 219 12.95 -5.28 -1.65
CA ARG A 219 11.48 -5.24 -1.72
C ARG A 219 10.88 -6.53 -1.17
N GLU A 220 9.83 -6.40 -0.35
CA GLU A 220 9.00 -7.50 0.15
C GLU A 220 7.56 -7.32 -0.34
N ILE A 221 6.92 -8.38 -0.80
CA ILE A 221 5.51 -8.40 -1.22
C ILE A 221 4.78 -9.36 -0.29
N TYR A 222 3.71 -8.85 0.32
CA TYR A 222 2.86 -9.57 1.25
C TYR A 222 1.46 -9.74 0.66
N ALA A 223 0.81 -10.86 0.95
CA ALA A 223 -0.56 -11.15 0.57
C ALA A 223 -1.46 -11.28 1.81
N ASP A 224 -2.68 -10.77 1.67
CA ASP A 224 -3.71 -10.87 2.68
C ASP A 224 -3.99 -12.33 3.04
N SER A 225 -4.15 -12.62 4.33
CA SER A 225 -4.46 -13.94 4.87
C SER A 225 -3.41 -15.03 4.59
N ILE A 226 -2.20 -14.63 4.14
CA ILE A 226 -1.10 -15.52 3.77
C ILE A 226 0.18 -15.16 4.52
N GLY A 227 0.60 -13.89 4.47
CA GLY A 227 1.90 -13.42 4.94
C GLY A 227 2.80 -12.98 3.79
N LEU A 228 4.12 -13.12 3.94
CA LEU A 228 5.10 -12.84 2.89
C LEU A 228 4.90 -13.81 1.71
N ILE A 229 4.94 -13.31 0.47
CA ILE A 229 4.87 -14.14 -0.75
C ILE A 229 6.05 -13.95 -1.70
N SER A 230 6.81 -12.86 -1.58
CA SER A 230 8.03 -12.65 -2.34
C SER A 230 8.96 -11.67 -1.64
N LYS A 231 10.27 -11.94 -1.65
CA LYS A 231 11.29 -11.01 -1.14
C LYS A 231 12.46 -11.00 -2.09
N LEU A 232 12.85 -9.79 -2.48
CA LEU A 232 14.05 -9.49 -3.27
C LEU A 232 15.02 -8.71 -2.38
N TYR A 233 16.25 -9.17 -2.32
CA TYR A 233 17.37 -8.44 -1.74
C TYR A 233 18.53 -8.53 -2.73
N ASN A 234 18.80 -7.44 -3.43
CA ASN A 234 19.86 -7.34 -4.42
C ASN A 234 20.78 -6.18 -4.02
N VAL A 235 21.75 -6.48 -3.16
CA VAL A 235 22.69 -5.50 -2.60
C VAL A 235 24.09 -5.90 -3.03
N VAL A 236 24.59 -5.24 -4.07
CA VAL A 236 25.84 -5.58 -4.76
C VAL A 236 26.66 -4.34 -5.07
N LYS A 237 27.98 -4.46 -4.93
CA LYS A 237 28.95 -3.45 -5.31
C LYS A 237 29.43 -3.73 -6.74
N ILE A 238 29.45 -2.71 -7.57
CA ILE A 238 29.87 -2.78 -8.98
C ILE A 238 31.37 -2.43 -9.08
N CYS A 239 32.05 -3.10 -10.00
CA CYS A 239 33.48 -2.96 -10.23
C CYS A 239 33.79 -1.64 -10.94
N SER A 240 34.30 -0.67 -10.19
CA SER A 240 34.64 0.69 -10.67
C SER A 240 36.14 0.88 -10.98
N ARG A 241 36.87 -0.22 -11.15
CA ARG A 241 38.31 -0.22 -11.47
C ARG A 241 38.52 -0.11 -12.98
N GLN A 242 39.68 0.41 -13.41
CA GLN A 242 40.02 0.58 -14.83
C GLN A 242 39.94 -0.69 -15.69
N GLU A 243 40.06 -1.87 -15.07
CA GLU A 243 40.01 -3.21 -15.68
C GLU A 243 38.58 -3.75 -15.95
N CYS A 244 37.55 -3.05 -15.47
CA CYS A 244 36.14 -3.48 -15.51
C CYS A 244 35.13 -2.31 -15.67
N LEU A 245 35.64 -1.09 -15.86
CA LEU A 245 34.87 0.15 -15.79
C LEU A 245 33.84 0.22 -16.92
N GLY A 246 32.55 0.23 -16.57
CA GLY A 246 31.44 0.25 -17.52
C GLY A 246 31.02 -1.15 -18.02
N GLU A 247 31.57 -2.23 -17.48
CA GLU A 247 31.13 -3.61 -17.79
C GLU A 247 29.98 -4.11 -16.87
N GLU A 248 29.50 -3.27 -15.94
CA GLU A 248 28.52 -3.61 -14.87
C GLU A 248 28.89 -4.84 -14.00
N LYS A 249 30.14 -5.32 -14.08
CA LYS A 249 30.60 -6.49 -13.32
C LYS A 249 30.45 -6.28 -11.82
N ILE A 250 29.84 -7.25 -11.14
CA ILE A 250 29.71 -7.24 -9.68
C ILE A 250 31.06 -7.59 -9.06
N GLU A 251 31.58 -6.73 -8.18
CA GLU A 251 32.80 -6.99 -7.40
C GLU A 251 32.48 -7.81 -6.14
N SER A 252 31.38 -7.53 -5.45
CA SER A 252 30.98 -8.27 -4.24
C SER A 252 29.52 -8.00 -3.85
N GLY A 253 28.98 -8.81 -2.93
CA GLY A 253 27.65 -8.62 -2.34
C GLY A 253 26.74 -9.84 -2.48
N ARG A 254 25.43 -9.61 -2.47
CA ARG A 254 24.41 -10.67 -2.39
C ARG A 254 23.19 -10.36 -3.25
N PHE A 255 22.86 -11.28 -4.15
CA PHE A 255 21.52 -11.43 -4.70
C PHE A 255 20.78 -12.50 -3.91
N TYR A 256 19.54 -12.25 -3.54
CA TYR A 256 18.66 -13.19 -2.87
C TYR A 256 17.22 -12.97 -3.33
N ARG A 257 16.56 -14.04 -3.76
CA ARG A 257 15.13 -14.05 -4.05
C ARG A 257 14.50 -15.29 -3.41
N GLU A 258 13.50 -15.08 -2.57
CA GLU A 258 12.55 -16.09 -2.15
C GLU A 258 11.17 -15.75 -2.75
N THR A 259 10.42 -16.76 -3.16
CA THR A 259 9.08 -16.59 -3.77
C THR A 259 8.22 -17.79 -3.38
N ILE A 260 6.96 -17.52 -3.01
CA ILE A 260 6.02 -18.51 -2.49
C ILE A 260 5.90 -19.72 -3.44
N TYR A 261 5.80 -20.88 -2.83
CA TYR A 261 5.59 -22.17 -3.48
C TYR A 261 4.34 -22.86 -2.94
N ALA A 262 4.11 -22.81 -1.62
CA ALA A 262 2.91 -23.34 -0.98
C ALA A 262 2.61 -22.60 0.33
N HIS A 263 1.38 -22.70 0.82
CA HIS A 263 1.01 -22.31 2.18
C HIS A 263 -0.23 -23.09 2.64
N GLY A 264 -0.39 -23.20 3.96
CA GLY A 264 -1.55 -23.84 4.57
C GLY A 264 -1.42 -23.82 6.09
N PHE A 265 -2.21 -24.64 6.77
CA PHE A 265 -2.04 -24.87 8.21
C PHE A 265 -1.44 -26.25 8.44
N ILE A 266 -0.56 -26.37 9.42
CA ILE A 266 0.02 -27.64 9.83
C ILE A 266 -1.11 -28.44 10.51
N ASN A 267 -1.34 -29.66 10.01
CA ASN A 267 -2.44 -30.58 10.38
C ASN A 267 -3.81 -30.28 9.75
N GLU A 268 -3.88 -29.45 8.70
CA GLU A 268 -5.01 -29.39 7.75
C GLU A 268 -4.65 -30.04 6.39
#